data_AF-A0A8J3JI44-F1
#
_entry.id   AF-A0A8J3JI44-F1
#
_cell.length_a   1.000
_cell.length_b   1.000
_cell.length_c   1.000
_cell.angle_alpha   90.00
_cell.angle_beta   90.00
_cell.angle_gamma   90.00
#
_symmetry.space_group_name_H-M   'P 1'
#
loop_
_entity.id
_entity.type
_entity.pdbx_description
1 polymer ?
#
loop_
_entity_poly.entity_id
_entity_poly.type
_entity_poly.pdbx_seq_one_letter_code
_entity_poly.pdbx_strand_id
1 'polypeptide(L)'
;MTMHVVAIYHNTESRFFEYENGHQLRQVISHWRDWPTGTDPLDIAEWAWRVFNADLDMLESGRGTPEGEADFLIASAYRLMRRRSLSTGDVVSITTEGAVTWLACEFIGWRQISAPANLTGLPLTAEAVYRHAPDGDDDQ
;
A
#
# COMPACT_ATOMS: atom_id res chain seq x y z
N MET A 1 -4.74 -19.55 -8.11
CA MET A 1 -4.83 -18.26 -7.41
C MET A 1 -4.33 -18.49 -6.00
N THR A 2 -3.51 -17.58 -5.50
CA THR A 2 -2.99 -17.60 -4.14
C THR A 2 -3.27 -16.24 -3.52
N MET A 3 -3.79 -16.25 -2.30
CA MET A 3 -4.08 -15.02 -1.56
C MET A 3 -2.78 -14.38 -1.09
N HIS A 4 -2.60 -13.10 -1.40
CA HIS A 4 -1.48 -12.29 -0.92
C HIS A 4 -1.98 -11.18 0.00
N VAL A 5 -1.23 -10.91 1.05
CA VAL A 5 -1.40 -9.72 1.87
C VAL A 5 -0.33 -8.71 1.49
N VAL A 6 -0.74 -7.59 0.93
CA VAL A 6 0.15 -6.47 0.57
C VAL A 6 0.00 -5.39 1.62
N ALA A 7 1.09 -5.00 2.27
CA ALA A 7 1.10 -3.89 3.23
C ALA A 7 2.10 -2.81 2.80
N ILE A 8 1.68 -1.56 2.93
CA ILE A 8 2.47 -0.38 2.53
C ILE A 8 2.99 0.31 3.78
N TYR A 9 4.28 0.64 3.74
CA TYR A 9 5.00 1.30 4.81
C TYR A 9 5.61 2.59 4.31
N HIS A 10 5.29 3.69 4.98
CA HIS A 10 5.98 4.94 4.74
C HIS A 10 7.23 5.06 5.58
N ASN A 11 8.34 5.44 4.95
CA ASN A 11 9.50 5.91 5.68
C ASN A 11 9.17 7.25 6.35
N THR A 12 9.39 7.31 7.66
CA THR A 12 9.12 8.50 8.48
C THR A 12 10.35 9.34 8.76
N GLU A 13 11.55 8.82 8.51
CA GLU A 13 12.82 9.52 8.75
C GLU A 13 13.25 10.33 7.53
N SER A 14 13.13 9.74 6.35
CA SER A 14 13.56 10.38 5.12
C SER A 14 12.49 10.27 4.04
N ARG A 15 11.95 11.42 3.66
CA ARG A 15 11.10 11.53 2.48
C ARG A 15 12.05 11.81 1.32
N PHE A 16 11.97 11.03 0.24
CA PHE A 16 12.74 11.20 -1.01
C PHE A 16 14.18 10.67 -1.04
N PHE A 17 14.64 9.95 0.00
CA PHE A 17 15.89 9.19 -0.06
C PHE A 17 15.61 7.70 0.07
N GLU A 18 16.58 6.89 -0.34
CA GLU A 18 16.52 5.44 -0.31
C GLU A 18 16.28 4.91 1.12
N TYR A 19 15.74 3.71 1.21
CA TYR A 19 15.59 3.04 2.49
C TYR A 19 16.94 2.51 2.96
N GLU A 20 17.32 2.85 4.19
CA GLU A 20 18.46 2.28 4.89
C GLU A 20 18.00 1.41 6.05
N ASN A 21 18.75 0.35 6.32
CA ASN A 21 18.46 -0.55 7.43
C ASN A 21 18.47 0.23 8.75
N GLY A 22 17.37 0.10 9.50
CA GLY A 22 17.18 0.81 10.77
C GLY A 22 16.27 2.03 10.64
N HIS A 23 15.96 2.52 9.43
CA HIS A 23 14.95 3.57 9.27
C HIS A 23 13.60 3.12 9.83
N GLN A 24 12.93 4.05 10.48
CA GLN A 24 11.59 3.88 10.99
C GLN A 24 10.56 3.89 9.85
N LEU A 25 9.76 2.84 9.85
CA LEU A 25 8.69 2.62 8.90
C LEU A 25 7.35 2.63 9.62
N ARG A 26 6.35 3.25 9.00
CA ARG A 26 4.97 3.25 9.49
C ARG A 26 4.06 2.53 8.50
N GLN A 27 3.44 1.42 8.91
CA GLN A 27 2.38 0.80 8.13
C GLN A 27 1.22 1.77 7.99
N VAL A 28 0.79 2.02 6.75
CA VAL A 28 -0.28 2.98 6.46
C VAL A 28 -1.55 2.34 5.91
N ILE A 29 -1.42 1.18 5.26
CA ILE A 29 -2.54 0.37 4.77
C ILE A 29 -2.09 -1.07 4.53
N SER A 30 -3.04 -1.99 4.49
CA SER A 30 -2.84 -3.35 4.00
C SER A 30 -4.08 -3.82 3.24
N HIS A 31 -3.89 -4.68 2.25
CA HIS A 31 -4.93 -5.18 1.38
C HIS A 31 -4.71 -6.68 1.09
N TRP A 32 -5.79 -7.44 1.07
CA TRP A 32 -5.79 -8.84 0.66
C TRP A 32 -6.27 -8.92 -0.77
N ARG A 33 -5.54 -9.65 -1.61
CA ARG A 33 -5.95 -9.90 -2.99
C ARG A 33 -5.38 -11.20 -3.53
N ASP A 34 -6.12 -11.81 -4.43
CA ASP A 34 -5.72 -13.01 -5.13
C ASP A 34 -4.86 -12.67 -6.35
N TRP A 35 -3.74 -13.37 -6.49
CA TRP A 35 -2.90 -13.35 -7.69
C TRP A 35 -2.70 -14.77 -8.24
N PRO A 36 -2.33 -14.90 -9.52
CA PRO A 36 -1.82 -16.17 -10.03
C PRO A 36 -0.71 -16.73 -9.14
N THR A 37 -0.70 -18.05 -8.98
CA THR A 37 0.32 -18.71 -8.18
C THR A 37 1.68 -18.52 -8.85
N GLY A 38 2.69 -18.09 -8.10
CA GLY A 38 4.02 -17.77 -8.62
C GLY A 38 4.17 -16.37 -9.23
N THR A 39 3.21 -15.46 -9.04
CA THR A 39 3.40 -14.03 -9.38
C THR A 39 4.63 -13.48 -8.66
N ASP A 40 5.47 -12.76 -9.41
CA ASP A 40 6.68 -12.13 -8.87
C ASP A 40 6.29 -11.02 -7.85
N PRO A 41 6.85 -11.02 -6.63
CA PRO A 41 6.67 -9.92 -5.69
C PRO A 41 6.96 -8.53 -6.27
N LEU A 42 7.87 -8.41 -7.24
CA LEU A 42 8.16 -7.15 -7.93
C LEU A 42 6.96 -6.63 -8.73
N ASP A 43 6.22 -7.52 -9.41
CA ASP A 43 5.00 -7.14 -10.15
C ASP A 43 3.90 -6.65 -9.20
N ILE A 44 3.81 -7.25 -8.01
CA ILE A 44 2.87 -6.85 -6.96
C ILE A 44 3.27 -5.48 -6.37
N ALA A 45 4.57 -5.24 -6.16
CA ALA A 45 5.04 -3.93 -5.71
C ALA A 45 4.81 -2.85 -6.77
N GLU A 46 5.03 -3.15 -8.04
CA GLU A 46 4.73 -2.24 -9.15
C GLU A 46 3.24 -1.94 -9.28
N TRP A 47 2.38 -2.94 -9.06
CA TRP A 47 0.94 -2.70 -8.90
C TRP A 47 0.65 -1.71 -7.76
N ALA A 48 1.23 -1.91 -6.58
CA ALA A 48 1.02 -1.02 -5.44
C ALA A 48 1.44 0.42 -5.76
N TRP A 49 2.61 0.61 -6.40
CA TRP A 49 3.04 1.93 -6.85
C TRP A 49 2.02 2.59 -7.76
N ARG A 50 1.57 1.88 -8.80
CA ARG A 50 0.58 2.41 -9.76
C ARG A 50 -0.73 2.80 -9.08
N VAL A 51 -1.29 1.93 -8.24
CA VAL A 51 -2.58 2.18 -7.59
C VAL A 51 -2.50 3.33 -6.58
N PHE A 52 -1.48 3.35 -5.72
CA PHE A 52 -1.39 4.36 -4.68
C PHE A 52 -0.80 5.70 -5.14
N ASN A 53 -0.32 5.79 -6.38
CA ASN A 53 0.13 7.04 -7.01
C ASN A 53 -0.80 7.53 -8.13
N ALA A 54 -1.76 6.71 -8.58
CA ALA A 54 -2.75 7.12 -9.55
C ALA A 54 -3.69 8.22 -9.03
N ASP A 55 -4.20 9.02 -9.96
CA ASP A 55 -5.37 9.87 -9.76
C ASP A 55 -6.63 9.00 -9.67
N LEU A 56 -7.56 9.36 -8.78
CA LEU A 56 -8.79 8.58 -8.58
C LEU A 56 -9.65 8.55 -9.85
N ASP A 57 -9.69 9.63 -10.63
CA ASP A 57 -10.45 9.71 -11.89
C ASP A 57 -9.93 8.69 -12.93
N MET A 58 -8.62 8.46 -12.95
CA MET A 58 -8.02 7.45 -13.82
C MET A 58 -8.45 6.04 -13.39
N LEU A 59 -8.39 5.75 -12.08
CA LEU A 59 -8.85 4.47 -11.54
C LEU A 59 -10.36 4.28 -11.73
N GLU A 60 -11.15 5.34 -11.59
CA GLU A 60 -12.59 5.32 -11.80
C GLU A 60 -12.95 4.86 -13.21
N SER A 61 -12.25 5.40 -14.22
CA SER A 61 -12.43 4.99 -15.62
C SER A 61 -12.14 3.50 -15.86
N GLY A 62 -11.29 2.89 -15.02
CA GLY A 62 -10.87 1.49 -15.09
C GLY A 62 -11.73 0.52 -14.27
N ARG A 63 -12.75 0.97 -13.55
CA ARG A 63 -13.52 0.13 -12.60
C ARG A 63 -14.18 -1.10 -13.22
N GLY A 64 -14.53 -1.04 -14.50
CA GLY A 64 -15.11 -2.17 -15.24
C GLY A 64 -14.12 -3.28 -15.62
N THR A 65 -12.82 -3.11 -15.37
CA THR A 65 -11.79 -4.12 -15.66
C THR A 65 -11.71 -5.16 -14.53
N PRO A 66 -11.13 -6.35 -14.78
CA PRO A 66 -10.84 -7.30 -13.70
C PRO A 66 -10.00 -6.62 -12.62
N GLU A 67 -10.44 -6.69 -11.37
CA GLU A 67 -9.85 -6.03 -10.19
C GLU A 67 -9.90 -4.48 -10.17
N GLY A 68 -10.43 -3.83 -11.21
CA GLY A 68 -10.47 -2.36 -11.30
C GLY A 68 -11.30 -1.72 -10.18
N GLU A 69 -12.41 -2.33 -9.79
CA GLU A 69 -13.19 -1.90 -8.63
C GLU A 69 -12.39 -1.99 -7.33
N ALA A 70 -11.67 -3.09 -7.11
CA ALA A 70 -10.86 -3.28 -5.91
C ALA A 70 -9.71 -2.25 -5.84
N ASP A 71 -9.06 -1.98 -6.97
CA ASP A 71 -8.02 -0.95 -7.11
C ASP A 71 -8.54 0.45 -6.78
N PHE A 72 -9.71 0.81 -7.33
CA PHE A 72 -10.35 2.09 -7.06
C PHE A 72 -10.70 2.25 -5.58
N LEU A 73 -11.30 1.22 -4.95
CA LEU A 73 -11.73 1.29 -3.56
C LEU A 73 -10.54 1.38 -2.58
N ILE A 74 -9.48 0.61 -2.81
CA ILE A 74 -8.31 0.67 -1.91
C ILE A 74 -7.56 2.00 -2.05
N ALA A 75 -7.44 2.55 -3.26
CA ALA A 75 -6.87 3.87 -3.48
C ALA A 75 -7.75 4.97 -2.85
N SER A 76 -9.07 4.85 -2.95
CA SER A 76 -10.02 5.79 -2.33
C SER A 76 -9.88 5.78 -0.80
N ALA A 77 -9.83 4.61 -0.17
CA ALA A 77 -9.58 4.49 1.27
C ALA A 77 -8.22 5.11 1.65
N TYR A 78 -7.19 4.86 0.87
CA TYR A 78 -5.87 5.44 1.07
C TYR A 78 -5.88 6.98 1.03
N ARG A 79 -6.61 7.57 0.08
CA ARG A 79 -6.78 9.03 -0.04
C ARG A 79 -7.67 9.63 1.04
N LEU A 80 -8.77 8.96 1.41
CA LEU A 80 -9.64 9.36 2.53
C LEU A 80 -8.83 9.49 3.83
N MET A 81 -7.93 8.53 4.07
CA MET A 81 -7.00 8.53 5.20
C MET A 81 -5.87 9.56 5.09
N ARG A 82 -5.92 10.45 4.10
CA ARG A 82 -4.95 11.52 3.78
C ARG A 82 -3.52 11.01 3.72
N ARG A 83 -3.31 9.80 3.18
CA ARG A 83 -1.98 9.24 2.98
C ARG A 83 -1.31 9.89 1.78
N ARG A 84 -0.02 10.15 1.90
CA ARG A 84 0.79 10.65 0.79
C ARG A 84 1.01 9.55 -0.25
N SER A 85 1.35 9.93 -1.46
CA SER A 85 1.82 9.01 -2.50
C SER A 85 3.02 8.18 -2.01
N LEU A 86 3.15 6.98 -2.54
CA LEU A 86 4.36 6.17 -2.39
C LEU A 86 5.52 6.92 -3.03
N SER A 87 6.68 6.86 -2.39
CA SER A 87 7.90 7.49 -2.87
C SER A 87 9.12 6.64 -2.58
N THR A 88 10.25 6.99 -3.17
CA THR A 88 11.56 6.43 -2.81
C THR A 88 11.75 6.44 -1.29
N GLY A 89 12.25 5.32 -0.78
CA GLY A 89 12.42 5.03 0.65
C GLY A 89 11.23 4.33 1.31
N ASP A 90 10.06 4.33 0.69
CA ASP A 90 8.93 3.54 1.18
C ASP A 90 9.14 2.05 0.94
N VAL A 91 8.42 1.24 1.71
CA VAL A 91 8.59 -0.21 1.70
C VAL A 91 7.23 -0.88 1.52
N VAL A 92 7.23 -1.98 0.77
CA VAL A 92 6.08 -2.86 0.61
C VAL A 92 6.45 -4.23 1.18
N SER A 93 5.56 -4.81 1.99
CA SER A 93 5.64 -6.21 2.37
C SER A 93 4.58 -7.01 1.65
N ILE A 94 4.96 -8.17 1.11
CA ILE A 94 4.06 -9.10 0.43
C ILE A 94 4.13 -10.42 1.16
N THR A 95 3.01 -10.82 1.77
CA THR A 95 2.90 -12.10 2.47
C THR A 95 2.12 -13.08 1.61
N THR A 96 2.70 -14.25 1.35
CA THR A 96 2.07 -15.34 0.60
C THR A 96 2.51 -16.67 1.17
N GLU A 97 1.56 -17.58 1.39
CA GLU A 97 1.83 -18.94 1.92
C GLU A 97 2.72 -18.96 3.20
N GLY A 98 2.62 -17.93 4.04
CA GLY A 98 3.40 -17.79 5.27
C GLY A 98 4.81 -17.20 5.11
N ALA A 99 5.27 -16.95 3.88
CA ALA A 99 6.51 -16.23 3.61
C ALA A 99 6.24 -14.73 3.39
N VAL A 100 7.18 -13.88 3.84
CA VAL A 100 7.10 -12.42 3.66
C VAL A 100 8.29 -11.93 2.85
N THR A 101 8.01 -11.28 1.73
CA THR A 101 9.01 -10.56 0.92
C THR A 101 8.90 -9.07 1.20
N TRP A 102 10.03 -8.42 1.45
CA TRP A 102 10.12 -6.99 1.70
C TRP A 102 10.85 -6.30 0.56
N LEU A 103 10.23 -5.26 0.01
CA LEU A 103 10.73 -4.51 -1.13
C LEU A 103 10.77 -3.02 -0.79
N ALA A 104 11.95 -2.41 -0.86
CA ALA A 104 12.10 -0.96 -0.78
C ALA A 104 11.94 -0.33 -2.16
N CYS A 105 11.16 0.75 -2.22
CA CYS A 105 11.05 1.58 -3.41
C CYS A 105 12.33 2.38 -3.58
N GLU A 106 13.01 2.19 -4.70
CA GLU A 106 14.21 2.93 -5.05
C GLU A 106 13.88 4.07 -6.02
N PHE A 107 14.88 4.83 -6.45
CA PHE A 107 14.69 5.82 -7.52
C PHE A 107 14.24 5.15 -8.83
N ILE A 108 14.76 3.94 -9.10
CA ILE A 108 14.36 3.11 -10.23
C ILE A 108 14.03 1.72 -9.69
N GLY A 109 12.74 1.37 -9.74
CA GLY A 109 12.24 0.05 -9.39
C GLY A 109 12.31 -0.26 -7.90
N TRP A 110 12.59 -1.51 -7.59
CA TRP A 110 12.46 -2.07 -6.25
C TRP A 110 13.69 -2.88 -5.87
N ARG A 111 14.12 -2.75 -4.61
CA ARG A 111 15.18 -3.56 -4.03
C ARG A 111 14.63 -4.46 -2.94
N GLN A 112 14.94 -5.76 -3.01
CA GLN A 112 14.64 -6.66 -1.91
C GLN A 112 15.50 -6.36 -0.69
N ILE A 113 14.85 -6.26 0.47
CA ILE A 113 15.49 -5.98 1.76
C ILE A 113 15.17 -7.10 2.76
N SER A 114 15.92 -7.11 3.87
CA SER A 114 15.56 -7.93 5.02
C SER A 114 14.35 -7.32 5.75
N ALA A 115 13.67 -8.12 6.57
CA ALA A 115 12.57 -7.63 7.39
C ALA A 115 13.02 -6.42 8.25
N PRO A 116 12.37 -5.25 8.13
CA PRO A 116 12.74 -4.07 8.90
C PRO A 116 12.52 -4.27 10.39
N ALA A 117 13.47 -3.82 11.21
CA ALA A 117 13.38 -3.95 12.67
C ALA A 117 12.45 -2.90 13.32
N ASN A 118 12.32 -1.72 12.70
CA ASN A 118 11.68 -0.54 13.30
C ASN A 118 10.33 -0.23 12.64
N LEU A 119 9.37 -1.15 12.80
CA LEU A 119 8.01 -1.00 12.29
C LEU A 119 7.10 -0.35 13.33
N THR A 120 6.28 0.61 12.87
CA THR A 120 5.23 1.26 13.65
C THR A 120 3.93 1.30 12.85
N GLY A 121 2.87 1.80 13.48
CA GLY A 121 1.55 1.83 12.90
C GLY A 121 0.80 0.52 13.15
N LEU A 122 -0.47 0.54 12.77
CA LEU A 122 -1.36 -0.59 12.85
C LEU A 122 -1.99 -0.78 11.46
N PRO A 123 -2.41 -2.00 11.13
CA PRO A 123 -3.30 -2.22 9.99
C PRO A 123 -4.49 -1.25 10.02
N LEU A 124 -5.04 -0.96 8.85
CA LEU A 124 -6.22 -0.09 8.74
C LEU A 124 -7.36 -0.67 9.59
N THR A 125 -7.89 0.11 10.53
CA THR A 125 -9.04 -0.26 11.36
C THR A 125 -10.27 0.53 10.95
N ALA A 126 -11.46 0.00 11.24
CA ALA A 126 -12.72 0.71 11.01
C ALA A 126 -12.77 2.06 11.75
N GLU A 127 -12.30 2.09 13.01
CA GLU A 127 -12.20 3.33 13.80
C GLU A 127 -11.33 4.39 13.11
N ALA A 128 -10.21 3.97 12.52
CA ALA A 128 -9.34 4.87 11.78
C ALA A 128 -10.08 5.46 10.57
N VAL A 129 -10.88 4.67 9.86
CA VAL A 129 -11.71 5.15 8.74
C VAL A 129 -12.78 6.13 9.22
N TYR A 130 -13.54 5.80 10.27
CA TYR A 130 -14.62 6.66 10.77
C TYR A 130 -14.12 8.03 11.24
N ARG A 131 -12.90 8.12 11.78
CA ARG A 131 -12.29 9.41 12.14
C ARG A 131 -12.07 10.34 10.94
N HIS A 132 -11.99 9.79 9.73
CA HIS A 132 -11.70 10.52 8.50
C HIS A 132 -12.90 10.61 7.56
N ALA A 133 -13.95 9.82 7.80
CA ALA A 133 -15.23 10.04 7.17
C ALA A 133 -15.77 11.41 7.67
N PRO A 134 -16.30 12.28 6.79
CA PRO A 134 -17.07 13.41 7.27
C PRO A 134 -18.20 12.85 8.15
N ASP A 135 -18.45 13.50 9.30
CA ASP A 135 -19.68 13.25 10.04
C ASP A 135 -20.81 13.39 9.02
N GLY A 136 -21.59 12.33 8.84
CA GLY A 136 -22.85 12.47 8.15
C GLY A 136 -23.64 13.47 8.97
N ASP A 137 -23.90 14.65 8.40
CA ASP A 137 -25.06 15.43 8.79
C ASP A 137 -26.26 14.53 8.41
N ASP A 138 -26.63 13.66 9.36
CA ASP A 138 -27.92 13.01 9.37
C ASP A 138 -28.95 14.15 9.46
N ASP A 139 -29.62 14.40 8.34
CA ASP A 139 -30.91 15.08 8.17
C ASP A 139 -31.35 16.03 9.33
N GLN A 140 -31.24 17.34 9.08
CA GLN A 140 -32.16 18.35 9.61
C GLN A 140 -32.74 19.20 8.49
#